data_AF-A0A2G6H7N1-F1
#
_entry.id   AF-A0A2G6H7N1-F1
#
_cell.length_a   1.000
_cell.length_b   1.000
_cell.length_c   1.000
_cell.angle_alpha   90.00
_cell.angle_beta   90.00
_cell.angle_gamma   90.00
#
_symmetry.space_group_name_H-M   'P 1'
#
loop_
_entity.id
_entity.type
_entity.pdbx_description
1 polymer ?
#
loop_
_entity_poly.entity_id
_entity_poly.type
_entity_poly.pdbx_seq_one_letter_code
_entity_poly.pdbx_strand_id
1 'polypeptide(L)'
;MKKIFFVAIATLLCTTQSFAQPRAIGGRFGTNLEFSYQHTVGSINYLQLDAGFYGYGRGLSAVGTYNWIVAEPNWTDYGNFEVFAGVGAGVGLYRYPTNYYDVNTGVYYSKNRTGSFVGAAGNVGLAYNFPFPLQLSADIRPLVGFYFNEGNTGFFDSGLLDLGLSVRYYF
;
A
#
# COMPACT_ATOMS: atom_id res chain seq x y z
N MET A 1 34.07 14.43 6.67
CA MET A 1 33.78 15.04 5.35
C MET A 1 32.66 14.31 4.58
N LYS A 2 32.65 12.97 4.46
CA LYS A 2 31.59 12.22 3.75
C LYS A 2 30.16 12.41 4.30
N LYS A 3 30.02 12.61 5.62
CA LYS A 3 28.71 12.79 6.29
C LYS A 3 28.06 14.15 6.00
N ILE A 4 28.87 15.20 5.83
CA ILE A 4 28.38 16.57 5.52
C ILE A 4 27.89 16.63 4.07
N PHE A 5 28.52 15.88 3.16
CA PHE A 5 28.09 15.78 1.77
C PHE A 5 26.70 15.13 1.65
N PHE A 6 26.41 14.09 2.43
CA PHE A 6 25.08 13.47 2.49
C PHE A 6 24.01 14.40 3.07
N VAL A 7 24.35 15.16 4.11
CA VAL A 7 23.42 16.15 4.71
C VAL A 7 23.17 17.33 3.76
N ALA A 8 24.18 17.77 3.01
CA ALA A 8 24.06 18.82 2.00
C ALA A 8 23.22 18.37 0.79
N ILE A 9 23.39 17.13 0.31
CA ILE A 9 22.53 16.54 -0.73
C ILE A 9 21.09 16.42 -0.22
N ALA A 10 20.89 15.99 1.03
CA ALA A 10 19.56 15.86 1.62
C ALA A 10 18.83 17.22 1.78
N THR A 11 19.57 18.32 1.99
CA THR A 11 18.98 19.66 2.13
C THR A 11 18.77 20.38 0.79
N LEU A 12 19.60 20.12 -0.22
CA LEU A 12 19.40 20.64 -1.58
C LEU A 12 18.22 19.99 -2.32
N LEU A 13 17.77 18.81 -1.90
CA LEU A 13 16.54 18.17 -2.42
C LEU A 13 15.24 18.76 -1.85
N CYS A 14 15.30 19.69 -0.88
CA CYS A 14 14.12 20.24 -0.21
C CYS A 14 13.65 21.61 -0.71
N THR A 15 14.23 22.16 -1.79
CA THR A 15 13.83 23.48 -2.30
C THR A 15 13.21 23.39 -3.69
N THR A 16 12.08 22.71 -3.80
CA THR A 16 11.16 22.91 -4.93
C THR A 16 9.98 23.76 -4.47
N GLN A 17 9.76 24.87 -5.17
CA GLN A 17 8.64 25.79 -4.97
C GLN A 17 7.32 25.00 -4.94
N SER A 18 6.65 24.97 -3.78
CA SER A 18 5.38 24.29 -3.63
C SER A 18 4.27 25.14 -4.24
N PHE A 19 3.98 24.93 -5.53
CA PHE A 19 2.57 24.92 -5.90
C PHE A 19 1.89 23.86 -5.03
N ALA A 20 0.73 24.15 -4.46
CA ALA A 20 0.02 23.16 -3.65
C ALA A 20 -0.28 21.94 -4.54
N GLN A 21 0.56 20.92 -4.44
CA GLN A 21 0.39 19.70 -5.19
C GLN A 21 -0.85 18.99 -4.66
N PRO A 22 -1.76 18.55 -5.53
CA PRO A 22 -3.00 17.94 -5.09
C PRO A 22 -2.78 16.73 -4.20
N ARG A 23 -3.66 16.56 -3.21
CA ARG A 23 -3.63 15.50 -2.22
C ARG A 23 -4.97 14.78 -2.21
N ALA A 24 -4.95 13.51 -1.82
CA ALA A 24 -6.18 12.81 -1.52
C ALA A 24 -6.04 11.97 -0.25
N ILE A 25 -7.10 11.90 0.55
CA ILE A 25 -7.18 11.05 1.75
C ILE A 25 -8.40 10.17 1.68
N GLY A 26 -8.33 8.94 2.18
CA GLY A 26 -9.49 8.07 2.17
C GLY A 26 -9.22 6.69 2.71
N GLY A 27 -10.05 5.73 2.27
CA GLY A 27 -9.93 4.33 2.63
C GLY A 27 -9.73 3.46 1.40
N ARG A 28 -8.93 2.41 1.55
CA ARG A 28 -8.78 1.30 0.60
C ARG A 28 -9.27 0.03 1.26
N PHE A 29 -10.17 -0.66 0.58
CA PHE A 29 -10.84 -1.89 0.99
C PHE A 29 -10.42 -3.01 0.04
N GLY A 30 -9.55 -3.90 0.51
CA GLY A 30 -9.04 -5.01 -0.28
C GLY A 30 -8.76 -6.22 0.56
N THR A 31 -7.62 -6.88 0.35
CA THR A 31 -7.15 -7.93 1.28
C THR A 31 -6.92 -7.38 2.71
N ASN A 32 -6.67 -6.07 2.79
CA ASN A 32 -6.54 -5.29 4.02
C ASN A 32 -7.61 -4.20 4.11
N LEU A 33 -7.80 -3.65 5.32
CA LEU A 33 -8.57 -2.43 5.55
C LEU A 33 -7.59 -1.29 5.84
N GLU A 34 -7.43 -0.35 4.92
CA GLU A 34 -6.33 0.61 4.93
C GLU A 34 -6.82 2.06 4.85
N PHE A 35 -6.16 2.94 5.60
CA PHE A 35 -6.20 4.37 5.34
C PHE A 35 -5.25 4.68 4.20
N SER A 36 -5.70 5.50 3.26
CA SER A 36 -4.96 5.84 2.05
C SER A 36 -4.69 7.34 1.99
N TYR A 37 -3.46 7.70 1.67
CA TYR A 37 -3.03 9.07 1.38
C TYR A 37 -2.31 9.11 0.03
N GLN A 38 -2.70 10.03 -0.83
CA GLN A 38 -2.04 10.31 -2.09
C GLN A 38 -1.49 11.74 -2.10
N HIS A 39 -0.33 11.91 -2.72
CA HIS A 39 0.31 13.19 -2.93
C HIS A 39 0.89 13.26 -4.33
N THR A 40 0.39 14.21 -5.14
CA THR A 40 0.88 14.43 -6.50
C THR A 40 2.32 14.92 -6.46
N VAL A 41 3.18 14.35 -7.31
CA VAL A 41 4.59 14.71 -7.45
C VAL A 41 4.89 14.99 -8.91
N GLY A 42 5.23 16.24 -9.22
CA GLY A 42 5.45 16.68 -10.60
C GLY A 42 4.14 17.05 -11.29
N SER A 43 4.01 16.69 -12.57
CA SER A 43 2.86 17.08 -13.41
C SER A 43 1.68 16.13 -13.35
N ILE A 44 1.91 14.81 -13.26
CA ILE A 44 0.85 13.80 -13.34
C ILE A 44 1.05 12.58 -12.42
N ASN A 45 2.25 12.36 -11.87
CA ASN A 45 2.52 11.18 -11.04
C ASN A 45 2.16 11.46 -9.58
N TYR A 46 1.97 10.41 -8.77
CA TYR A 46 1.70 10.58 -7.35
C TYR A 46 2.34 9.50 -6.48
N LEU A 47 2.68 9.88 -5.26
CA LEU A 47 2.97 8.95 -4.17
C LEU A 47 1.67 8.53 -3.52
N GLN A 48 1.54 7.25 -3.18
CA GLN A 48 0.45 6.71 -2.40
C GLN A 48 1.02 5.96 -1.19
N LEU A 49 0.47 6.24 -0.01
CA LEU A 49 0.75 5.52 1.21
C LEU A 49 -0.55 4.94 1.74
N ASP A 50 -0.59 3.62 1.87
CA ASP A 50 -1.71 2.89 2.44
C ASP A 50 -1.26 2.22 3.72
N ALA A 51 -1.94 2.47 4.84
CA ALA A 51 -1.61 1.86 6.11
C ALA A 51 -2.88 1.46 6.87
N GLY A 52 -2.90 0.27 7.45
CA GLY A 52 -4.05 -0.15 8.23
C GLY A 52 -3.97 -1.59 8.70
N PHE A 53 -5.13 -2.25 8.72
CA PHE A 53 -5.32 -3.55 9.34
C PHE A 53 -5.14 -4.67 8.32
N TYR A 54 -4.05 -5.41 8.49
CA TYR A 54 -3.77 -6.58 7.69
C TYR A 54 -4.85 -7.65 7.92
N GLY A 55 -5.42 -8.18 6.83
CA GLY A 55 -6.43 -9.24 6.89
C GLY A 55 -7.61 -8.96 7.83
N TYR A 56 -8.09 -7.70 7.86
CA TYR A 56 -9.22 -7.25 8.69
C TYR A 56 -9.03 -7.45 10.20
N GLY A 57 -7.87 -7.04 10.72
CA GLY A 57 -7.57 -7.06 12.16
C GLY A 57 -6.68 -8.21 12.60
N ARG A 58 -6.08 -8.93 11.65
CA ARG A 58 -5.04 -9.94 11.90
C ARG A 58 -3.65 -9.35 12.06
N GLY A 59 -3.51 -8.03 11.95
CA GLY A 59 -2.25 -7.34 12.14
C GLY A 59 -2.27 -5.94 11.56
N LEU A 60 -1.08 -5.42 11.24
CA LEU A 60 -0.90 -4.09 10.67
C LEU A 60 -0.09 -4.19 9.37
N SER A 61 -0.45 -3.41 8.37
CA SER A 61 0.29 -3.30 7.11
C SER A 61 0.50 -1.83 6.75
N ALA A 62 1.61 -1.55 6.06
CA ALA A 62 1.87 -0.29 5.41
C ALA A 62 2.53 -0.55 4.05
N VAL A 63 2.01 0.06 3.00
CA VAL A 63 2.51 -0.05 1.63
C VAL A 63 2.64 1.35 1.04
N GLY A 64 3.82 1.68 0.55
CA GLY A 64 4.08 2.92 -0.17
C GLY A 64 4.37 2.64 -1.63
N THR A 65 3.73 3.36 -2.55
CA THR A 65 3.93 3.22 -4.00
C THR A 65 4.12 4.57 -4.66
N TYR A 66 4.92 4.61 -5.72
CA TYR A 66 4.97 5.68 -6.69
C TYR A 66 4.21 5.24 -7.94
N ASN A 67 3.18 5.98 -8.30
CA ASN A 67 2.29 5.64 -9.42
C ASN A 67 2.40 6.69 -10.53
N TRP A 68 2.44 6.19 -11.76
CA TRP A 68 2.34 6.93 -12.99
C TRP A 68 0.92 6.84 -13.54
N ILE A 69 0.36 7.96 -13.99
CA ILE A 69 -0.83 7.94 -14.85
C ILE A 69 -0.36 7.57 -16.26
N VAL A 70 -0.80 6.41 -16.73
CA VAL A 70 -0.39 5.84 -18.03
C VAL A 70 -1.38 6.17 -19.14
N ALA A 71 -2.64 6.42 -18.81
CA ALA A 71 -3.67 6.84 -19.76
C ALA A 71 -4.82 7.54 -19.03
N GLU A 72 -5.50 8.44 -19.75
CA GLU A 72 -6.70 9.14 -19.27
C GLU A 72 -7.84 8.92 -20.27
N PRO A 73 -8.55 7.77 -20.20
CA PRO A 73 -9.61 7.47 -21.15
C PRO A 73 -10.79 8.43 -21.02
N ASN A 74 -11.23 9.02 -22.13
CA ASN A 74 -12.44 9.83 -22.16
C ASN A 74 -13.67 8.96 -22.45
N TRP A 75 -14.14 8.24 -21.42
CA TRP A 75 -15.34 7.38 -21.51
C TRP A 75 -16.63 8.05 -21.05
N THR A 76 -16.54 9.23 -20.46
CA THR A 76 -17.69 9.99 -19.93
C THR A 76 -17.39 11.48 -19.94
N ASP A 77 -18.42 12.29 -20.18
CA ASP A 77 -18.30 13.75 -20.17
C ASP A 77 -18.44 14.36 -18.76
N TYR A 78 -18.78 13.54 -17.75
CA TYR A 78 -19.03 14.02 -16.39
C TYR A 78 -17.81 13.96 -15.47
N GLY A 79 -16.75 13.26 -15.80
CA GLY A 79 -15.59 13.09 -14.92
C GLY A 79 -14.43 12.43 -15.65
N ASN A 80 -13.29 12.29 -14.95
CA ASN A 80 -12.05 11.85 -15.60
C ASN A 80 -11.64 10.47 -15.12
N PHE A 81 -11.38 9.56 -16.06
CA PHE A 81 -10.74 8.29 -15.76
C PHE A 81 -9.22 8.42 -15.80
N GLU A 82 -8.55 7.72 -14.90
CA GLU A 82 -7.10 7.65 -14.80
C GLU A 82 -6.68 6.18 -14.70
N VAL A 83 -6.01 5.67 -15.72
CA VAL A 83 -5.33 4.37 -15.63
C VAL A 83 -3.95 4.63 -15.05
N PHE A 84 -3.61 3.93 -13.98
CA PHE A 84 -2.32 4.08 -13.33
C PHE A 84 -1.58 2.75 -13.19
N ALA A 85 -0.26 2.84 -13.19
CA ALA A 85 0.64 1.76 -12.84
C ALA A 85 1.73 2.30 -11.92
N GLY A 86 2.29 1.48 -11.04
CA GLY A 86 3.23 1.94 -10.03
C GLY A 86 4.05 0.82 -9.42
N VAL A 87 5.09 1.24 -8.71
CA VAL A 87 6.00 0.37 -7.97
C VAL A 87 6.22 0.92 -6.58
N GLY A 88 6.59 0.05 -5.65
CA GLY A 88 6.71 0.43 -4.26
C GLY A 88 7.31 -0.66 -3.39
N ALA A 89 7.06 -0.52 -2.10
CA ALA A 89 7.42 -1.51 -1.10
C ALA A 89 6.39 -1.50 0.03
N GLY A 90 6.29 -2.63 0.73
CA GLY A 90 5.42 -2.76 1.88
C GLY A 90 6.04 -3.57 2.98
N VAL A 91 5.53 -3.32 4.18
CA VAL A 91 5.89 -4.02 5.41
C VAL A 91 4.61 -4.31 6.20
N GLY A 92 4.67 -5.32 7.06
CA GLY A 92 3.58 -5.55 7.97
C GLY A 92 3.90 -6.54 9.07
N LEU A 93 2.96 -6.62 9.99
CA LEU A 93 2.90 -7.55 11.11
C LEU A 93 1.61 -8.35 10.97
N TYR A 94 1.65 -9.64 11.26
CA TYR A 94 0.48 -10.49 11.23
C TYR A 94 0.44 -11.42 12.43
N ARG A 95 -0.76 -11.90 12.72
CA ARG A 95 -1.08 -12.87 13.75
C ARG A 95 -2.15 -13.82 13.23
N TYR A 96 -1.84 -15.11 13.22
CA TYR A 96 -2.80 -16.17 12.86
C TYR A 96 -2.91 -17.20 13.98
N PRO A 97 -4.13 -17.68 14.32
CA PRO A 97 -4.29 -18.83 15.18
C PRO A 97 -3.78 -20.08 14.44
N THR A 98 -2.89 -20.83 15.08
CA THR A 98 -2.38 -22.11 14.58
C THR A 98 -2.78 -23.20 15.56
N ASN A 99 -3.44 -24.23 15.06
CA ASN A 99 -3.85 -25.37 15.87
C ASN A 99 -2.70 -26.39 15.92
N TYR A 100 -2.39 -26.86 17.12
CA TYR A 100 -1.39 -27.88 17.38
C TYR A 100 -2.06 -29.08 18.01
N TYR A 101 -1.52 -30.26 17.72
CA TYR A 101 -1.89 -31.51 18.36
C TYR A 101 -0.76 -31.92 19.30
N ASP A 102 -1.08 -32.09 20.59
CA ASP A 102 -0.13 -32.62 21.56
C ASP A 102 -0.21 -34.14 21.58
N VAL A 103 0.85 -34.79 21.07
CA VAL A 103 0.94 -36.26 21.00
C VAL A 103 1.02 -36.93 22.37
N ASN A 104 1.44 -36.21 23.42
CA ASN A 104 1.58 -36.78 24.76
C ASN A 104 0.27 -36.71 25.56
N THR A 105 -0.53 -35.68 25.34
CA THR A 105 -1.81 -35.48 26.04
C THR A 105 -3.03 -35.86 25.20
N GLY A 106 -2.87 -36.01 23.87
CA GLY A 106 -3.95 -36.32 22.94
C GLY A 106 -4.91 -35.14 22.68
N VAL A 107 -4.55 -33.93 23.10
CA VAL A 107 -5.42 -32.74 23.08
C VAL A 107 -5.01 -31.77 21.97
N TYR A 108 -6.01 -31.17 21.31
CA TYR A 108 -5.81 -30.03 20.41
C TYR A 108 -5.76 -28.73 21.21
N TYR A 109 -4.76 -27.89 20.94
CA TYR A 109 -4.69 -26.54 21.48
C TYR A 109 -4.36 -25.52 20.38
N SER A 110 -4.79 -24.27 20.55
CA SER A 110 -4.54 -23.20 19.59
C SER A 110 -3.54 -22.20 20.18
N LYS A 111 -2.45 -21.93 19.46
CA LYS A 111 -1.49 -20.87 19.79
C LYS A 111 -1.49 -19.85 18.67
N ASN A 112 -1.44 -18.57 19.05
CA ASN A 112 -1.25 -17.50 18.09
C ASN A 112 0.20 -17.49 17.60
N ARG A 113 0.42 -17.65 16.29
CA ARG A 113 1.69 -17.34 15.64
C ARG A 113 1.67 -15.90 15.19
N THR A 114 2.68 -15.15 15.60
CA THR A 114 2.94 -13.79 15.11
C THR A 114 4.11 -13.81 14.15
N GLY A 115 4.11 -12.87 13.22
CA GLY A 115 5.20 -12.68 12.28
C GLY A 115 5.16 -11.31 11.63
N SER A 116 6.11 -11.08 10.75
CA SER A 116 6.22 -9.88 9.95
C SER A 116 6.46 -10.23 8.48
N PHE A 117 6.24 -9.27 7.60
CA PHE A 117 6.64 -9.36 6.20
C PHE A 117 7.25 -8.06 5.71
N VAL A 118 8.06 -8.17 4.65
CA VAL A 118 8.59 -7.05 3.87
C VAL A 118 8.68 -7.48 2.42
N GLY A 119 8.38 -6.58 1.48
CA GLY A 119 8.47 -6.89 0.07
C GLY A 119 8.40 -5.68 -0.84
N ALA A 120 8.70 -5.92 -2.11
CA ALA A 120 8.43 -4.97 -3.18
C ALA A 120 6.96 -5.06 -3.59
N ALA A 121 6.36 -3.92 -3.92
CA ALA A 121 4.98 -3.81 -4.36
C ALA A 121 4.93 -3.38 -5.82
N GLY A 122 4.00 -3.96 -6.58
CA GLY A 122 3.47 -3.37 -7.81
C GLY A 122 2.08 -2.82 -7.54
N ASN A 123 1.61 -1.89 -8.35
CA ASN A 123 0.24 -1.37 -8.27
C ASN A 123 -0.27 -1.07 -9.67
N VAL A 124 -1.45 -1.54 -10.03
CA VAL A 124 -2.10 -1.23 -11.31
C VAL A 124 -3.58 -1.05 -11.06
N GLY A 125 -4.17 0.01 -11.60
CA GLY A 125 -5.57 0.26 -11.37
C GLY A 125 -6.18 1.31 -12.28
N LEU A 126 -7.46 1.54 -12.03
CA LEU A 126 -8.29 2.54 -12.67
C LEU A 126 -8.92 3.40 -11.59
N ALA A 127 -8.72 4.71 -11.68
CA ALA A 127 -9.39 5.70 -10.87
C ALA A 127 -10.43 6.47 -11.70
N TYR A 128 -11.45 6.97 -11.02
CA TYR A 128 -12.45 7.88 -11.55
C TYR A 128 -12.57 9.09 -10.62
N ASN A 129 -12.24 10.25 -11.15
CA ASN A 129 -12.28 11.52 -10.44
C ASN A 129 -13.57 12.27 -10.82
N PHE A 130 -14.36 12.61 -9.81
CA PHE A 130 -15.58 13.37 -9.99
C PHE A 130 -15.27 14.88 -10.15
N PRO A 131 -16.20 15.69 -10.69
CA PRO A 131 -16.07 17.16 -10.72
C PRO A 131 -16.07 17.81 -9.34
N PHE A 132 -16.59 17.10 -8.34
CA PHE A 132 -16.53 17.45 -6.93
C PHE A 132 -15.43 16.59 -6.26
N PRO A 133 -14.95 16.93 -5.04
CA PRO A 133 -13.71 16.41 -4.47
C PRO A 133 -13.78 14.94 -3.99
N LEU A 134 -14.13 14.02 -4.88
CA LEU A 134 -14.25 12.59 -4.63
C LEU A 134 -13.54 11.83 -5.76
N GLN A 135 -12.78 10.82 -5.36
CA GLN A 135 -12.17 9.83 -6.23
C GLN A 135 -12.64 8.44 -5.79
N LEU A 136 -12.95 7.60 -6.79
CA LEU A 136 -13.12 6.17 -6.62
C LEU A 136 -12.01 5.46 -7.39
N SER A 137 -11.45 4.38 -6.86
CA SER A 137 -10.48 3.58 -7.62
C SER A 137 -10.64 2.09 -7.38
N ALA A 138 -10.28 1.30 -8.39
CA ALA A 138 -10.10 -0.14 -8.29
C ALA A 138 -8.68 -0.50 -8.70
N ASP A 139 -7.98 -1.32 -7.92
CA ASP A 139 -6.59 -1.66 -8.15
C ASP A 139 -6.25 -3.11 -7.78
N ILE A 140 -5.15 -3.60 -8.35
CA ILE A 140 -4.44 -4.78 -7.89
C ILE A 140 -3.02 -4.36 -7.48
N ARG A 141 -2.61 -4.75 -6.27
CA ARG A 141 -1.36 -4.31 -5.66
C ARG A 141 -0.50 -5.49 -5.16
N PRO A 142 0.08 -6.30 -6.06
CA PRO A 142 0.86 -7.46 -5.64
C PRO A 142 2.07 -7.04 -4.79
N LEU A 143 2.28 -7.74 -3.68
CA LEU A 143 3.45 -7.60 -2.81
C LEU A 143 4.24 -8.91 -2.81
N VAL A 144 5.48 -8.83 -3.30
CA VAL A 144 6.41 -9.95 -3.45
C VAL A 144 7.56 -9.75 -2.47
N GLY A 145 7.79 -10.71 -1.59
CA GLY A 145 8.86 -10.58 -0.60
C GLY A 145 8.99 -11.75 0.35
N PHE A 146 9.34 -11.45 1.59
CA PHE A 146 9.67 -12.43 2.61
C PHE A 146 8.79 -12.24 3.84
N TYR A 147 8.48 -13.33 4.52
CA TYR A 147 7.93 -13.30 5.87
C TYR A 147 8.92 -13.86 6.89
N PHE A 148 8.78 -13.42 8.13
CA PHE A 148 9.54 -13.87 9.28
C PHE A 148 8.58 -14.19 10.42
N ASN A 149 8.69 -15.37 11.04
CA ASN A 149 7.93 -15.72 12.24
C ASN A 149 8.75 -16.62 13.18
N GLU A 150 8.18 -17.04 14.32
CA GLU A 150 8.83 -17.91 15.30
C GLU A 150 9.39 -19.19 14.64
N GLY A 151 10.70 -19.18 14.33
CA GLY A 151 11.46 -20.31 13.81
C GLY A 151 11.33 -20.58 12.31
N ASN A 152 10.72 -19.68 11.51
CA ASN A 152 10.61 -19.88 10.06
C ASN A 152 10.77 -18.56 9.28
N THR A 153 11.34 -18.68 8.09
CA THR A 153 11.46 -17.61 7.09
C THR A 153 11.14 -18.19 5.73
N GLY A 154 10.34 -17.49 4.95
CA GLY A 154 9.92 -17.98 3.65
C GLY A 154 9.41 -16.88 2.74
N PHE A 155 8.93 -17.28 1.57
CA PHE A 155 8.34 -16.38 0.59
C PHE A 155 6.95 -15.92 1.04
N PHE A 156 6.69 -14.62 0.94
CA PHE A 156 5.39 -14.04 1.26
C PHE A 156 4.47 -14.10 0.03
N ASP A 157 3.66 -15.15 -0.05
CA ASP A 157 2.71 -15.41 -1.16
C ASP A 157 1.35 -14.73 -0.96
N SER A 158 0.97 -14.45 0.28
CA SER A 158 -0.32 -13.84 0.64
C SER A 158 -0.49 -12.42 0.06
N GLY A 159 0.62 -11.78 -0.32
CA GLY A 159 0.62 -10.48 -0.98
C GLY A 159 0.39 -10.50 -2.49
N LEU A 160 0.41 -11.66 -3.15
CA LEU A 160 0.37 -11.73 -4.62
C LEU A 160 -0.96 -11.30 -5.24
N LEU A 161 -2.07 -11.47 -4.51
CA LEU A 161 -3.42 -11.13 -4.93
C LEU A 161 -4.06 -10.17 -3.93
N ASP A 162 -3.71 -8.89 -4.04
CA ASP A 162 -4.29 -7.79 -3.24
C ASP A 162 -5.13 -6.89 -4.15
N LEU A 163 -6.39 -7.28 -4.35
CA LEU A 163 -7.38 -6.44 -5.03
C LEU A 163 -7.95 -5.41 -4.05
N GLY A 164 -8.07 -4.16 -4.48
CA GLY A 164 -8.56 -3.07 -3.65
C GLY A 164 -9.59 -2.21 -4.36
N LEU A 165 -10.58 -1.75 -3.59
CA LEU A 165 -11.47 -0.65 -3.95
C LEU A 165 -11.20 0.52 -2.99
N SER A 166 -11.06 1.72 -3.52
CA SER A 166 -10.77 2.90 -2.71
C SER A 166 -11.79 4.00 -2.90
N VAL A 167 -12.03 4.74 -1.83
CA VAL A 167 -12.80 5.98 -1.81
C VAL A 167 -11.93 7.05 -1.18
N ARG A 168 -11.65 8.13 -1.90
CA ARG A 168 -10.80 9.24 -1.41
C ARG A 168 -11.43 10.59 -1.64
N TYR A 169 -11.25 11.48 -0.69
CA TYR A 169 -11.52 12.91 -0.81
C TYR A 169 -10.27 13.62 -1.35
N TYR A 170 -10.44 14.40 -2.41
CA TYR A 170 -9.36 15.08 -3.15
C TYR A 170 -9.35 16.59 -2.88
N PHE A 171 -8.20 17.18 -2.56
CA PHE A 171 -8.05 18.58 -2.15
C PHE A 171 -6.70 19.21 -2.49
#